data_AF-A0A923Z592-F1
#
_entry.id   AF-A0A923Z592-F1
#
_cell.length_a   1.000
_cell.length_b   1.000
_cell.length_c   1.000
_cell.angle_alpha   90.00
_cell.angle_beta   90.00
_cell.angle_gamma   90.00
#
_symmetry.space_group_name_H-M   'P 1'
#
loop_
_entity.id
_entity.type
_entity.pdbx_description
1 polymer ?
#
loop_
_entity_poly.entity_id
_entity_poly.type
_entity_poly.pdbx_seq_one_letter_code
_entity_poly.pdbx_strand_id
1 'polypeptide(L)'
;MRIAVVGTGIAGLACADALVAAGHKVVCFDKGRGPGGRMSTRRAESDGRSLQFDHGAQYFTVRDTDFVDQVRRWEAVGVAVRWLEAG
;
A
#
# COMPACT_ATOMS: atom_id res chain seq x y z
N MET A 1 19.31 -4.39 -15.06
CA MET A 1 20.17 -4.47 -13.85
C MET A 1 19.40 -5.16 -12.72
N ARG A 2 20.09 -5.59 -11.65
CA ARG A 2 19.43 -6.07 -10.42
C ARG A 2 19.47 -4.95 -9.38
N ILE A 3 18.32 -4.54 -8.87
CA ILE A 3 18.17 -3.35 -8.01
C ILE A 3 17.55 -3.77 -6.68
N ALA A 4 18.09 -3.26 -5.59
CA ALA A 4 17.52 -3.43 -4.25
C ALA A 4 16.69 -2.20 -3.87
N VAL A 5 15.46 -2.41 -3.40
CA VAL A 5 14.61 -1.38 -2.81
C VAL A 5 14.47 -1.68 -1.32
N VAL A 6 14.84 -0.73 -0.47
CA VAL A 6 14.74 -0.87 0.99
C VAL A 6 13.51 -0.10 1.47
N GLY A 7 12.55 -0.84 2.02
CA GLY A 7 11.23 -0.38 2.41
C GLY A 7 10.15 -0.78 1.40
N THR A 8 9.12 -1.46 1.89
CA THR A 8 7.93 -1.92 1.14
C THR A 8 6.67 -1.16 1.55
N GLY A 9 6.82 0.11 1.93
CA GLY A 9 5.72 1.07 1.94
C GLY A 9 5.37 1.54 0.53
N ILE A 10 4.30 2.33 0.39
CA ILE A 10 3.78 2.79 -0.92
C ILE A 10 4.84 3.44 -1.82
N ALA A 11 5.74 4.26 -1.27
CA ALA A 11 6.81 4.89 -2.05
C ALA A 11 7.80 3.85 -2.62
N GLY A 12 8.23 2.89 -1.80
CA GLY A 12 9.15 1.85 -2.23
C GLY A 12 8.52 0.91 -3.26
N LEU A 13 7.26 0.54 -3.05
CA LEU A 13 6.52 -0.31 -4.01
C LEU A 13 6.21 0.42 -5.31
N ALA A 14 5.88 1.71 -5.29
CA ALA A 14 5.73 2.50 -6.52
C ALA A 14 7.03 2.60 -7.31
N CYS A 15 8.17 2.81 -6.62
CA CYS A 15 9.49 2.77 -7.25
C CYS A 15 9.81 1.39 -7.84
N ALA A 16 9.56 0.32 -7.08
CA ALA A 16 9.77 -1.04 -7.54
C ALA A 16 8.94 -1.37 -8.78
N ASP A 17 7.67 -0.97 -8.81
CA ASP A 17 6.76 -1.18 -9.95
C ASP A 17 7.26 -0.47 -11.21
N ALA A 18 7.66 0.80 -11.09
CA ALA A 18 8.24 1.56 -12.19
C ALA A 18 9.54 0.94 -12.72
N LEU A 19 10.42 0.46 -11.84
CA LEU A 19 11.67 -0.21 -12.22
C LEU A 19 11.42 -1.55 -12.90
N VAL A 20 10.42 -2.32 -12.45
CA VAL A 20 10.00 -3.57 -13.10
C VAL A 20 9.44 -3.29 -14.48
N ALA A 21 8.59 -2.27 -14.64
CA ALA A 21 8.06 -1.85 -15.94
C ALA A 21 9.18 -1.41 -16.91
N ALA A 22 10.28 -0.85 -16.40
CA ALA A 22 11.48 -0.54 -17.17
C ALA A 22 12.38 -1.76 -17.48
N GLY A 23 11.95 -2.99 -17.14
CA GLY A 23 12.66 -4.23 -17.44
C GLY A 23 13.79 -4.57 -16.47
N HIS A 24 13.81 -3.98 -15.27
CA HIS A 24 14.81 -4.30 -14.25
C HIS A 24 14.34 -5.43 -13.33
N LYS A 25 15.31 -6.20 -12.80
CA LYS A 25 15.04 -7.19 -11.75
C LYS A 25 15.11 -6.48 -10.40
N VAL A 26 13.99 -6.39 -9.70
CA VAL A 26 13.91 -5.70 -8.40
C VAL A 26 13.80 -6.70 -7.26
N VAL A 27 14.51 -6.46 -6.16
CA VAL A 27 14.37 -7.18 -4.89
C VAL A 27 14.03 -6.18 -3.81
N CYS A 28 12.89 -6.36 -3.16
CA CYS A 28 12.47 -5.50 -2.06
C CYS A 28 12.85 -6.11 -0.70
N PHE A 29 13.32 -5.26 0.21
CA PHE A 29 13.65 -5.61 1.57
C PHE A 29 12.83 -4.77 2.53
N ASP A 30 12.29 -5.37 3.58
CA ASP A 30 11.61 -4.64 4.66
C ASP A 30 11.96 -5.27 6.01
N LYS A 31 12.01 -4.44 7.05
CA LYS A 31 12.18 -4.89 8.42
C LYS A 31 10.86 -5.42 9.00
N GLY A 32 9.73 -4.98 8.45
CA GLY A 32 8.40 -5.41 8.83
C GLY A 32 8.14 -6.87 8.48
N ARG A 33 7.11 -7.45 9.12
CA ARG A 33 6.68 -8.83 8.86
C ARG A 33 5.95 -9.01 7.52
N GLY A 34 5.62 -7.91 6.85
CA GLY A 34 4.91 -7.87 5.59
C GLY A 34 4.91 -6.45 5.01
N PRO A 35 4.45 -6.29 3.76
CA PRO A 35 4.45 -5.00 3.08
C PRO A 35 3.40 -4.03 3.63
N GLY A 36 3.50 -2.77 3.20
CA GLY A 36 2.53 -1.71 3.46
C GLY A 36 3.06 -0.58 4.35
N GLY A 37 4.05 -0.83 5.20
CA GLY A 37 4.65 0.20 6.06
C GLY A 37 3.59 0.94 6.89
N ARG A 38 3.48 2.27 6.74
CA ARG A 38 2.48 3.10 7.46
C ARG A 38 1.02 2.91 6.98
N MET A 39 0.80 2.18 5.89
CA MET A 39 -0.53 1.82 5.39
C MET A 39 -0.93 0.38 5.75
N SER A 40 -0.13 -0.30 6.57
CA SER A 40 -0.42 -1.69 6.93
C SER A 40 -1.54 -1.78 7.97
N THR A 41 -2.50 -2.68 7.71
CA THR A 41 -3.51 -3.07 8.69
C THR A 41 -2.88 -3.91 9.78
N ARG A 42 -3.21 -3.61 11.04
CA ARG A 42 -2.80 -4.39 12.20
C ARG A 42 -3.84 -5.44 12.51
N ARG A 43 -3.36 -6.59 12.97
CA ARG A 43 -4.18 -7.66 13.53
C ARG A 43 -3.74 -7.87 14.97
N ALA A 44 -4.68 -7.97 15.89
CA ALA A 44 -4.42 -8.18 17.31
C ALA A 44 -5.48 -9.12 17.89
N GLU A 45 -5.13 -9.83 18.95
CA GLU A 45 -6.07 -10.62 19.75
C GLU A 45 -6.33 -9.88 21.06
N SER A 46 -7.60 -9.67 21.42
CA SER A 46 -8.00 -9.04 22.68
C SER A 46 -9.31 -9.65 23.17
N ASP A 47 -9.36 -10.07 24.44
CA ASP A 47 -10.54 -10.67 25.07
C ASP A 47 -11.18 -11.82 24.26
N GLY A 48 -10.32 -12.66 23.66
CA GLY A 48 -10.75 -13.78 22.81
C GLY A 48 -11.31 -13.37 21.45
N ARG A 49 -11.10 -12.13 21.01
CA ARG A 49 -11.53 -11.61 19.70
C ARG A 49 -10.33 -11.21 18.85
N SER A 50 -10.36 -11.62 17.59
CA SER A 50 -9.46 -11.11 16.55
C SER A 50 -9.94 -9.74 16.08
N LEU A 51 -9.09 -8.73 16.28
CA LEU A 51 -9.29 -7.36 15.81
C LEU A 51 -8.44 -7.11 14.57
N GLN A 52 -9.00 -6.38 13.61
CA GLN A 52 -8.28 -5.86 12.46
C GLN A 52 -8.54 -4.37 12.34
N PHE A 53 -7.49 -3.56 12.32
CA PHE A 53 -7.62 -2.11 12.28
C PHE A 53 -6.43 -1.45 11.59
N ASP A 54 -6.71 -0.39 10.84
CA ASP A 54 -5.67 0.49 10.35
C ASP A 54 -5.31 1.44 11.50
N HIS A 55 -4.03 1.49 11.88
CA HIS A 55 -3.53 2.37 12.96
C HIS A 55 -2.67 3.51 12.41
N GLY A 56 -2.28 3.41 11.14
CA GLY A 56 -1.52 4.43 10.42
C GLY A 56 -2.46 5.26 9.57
N ALA A 57 -2.27 5.22 8.25
CA ALA A 57 -3.17 5.90 7.32
C ALA A 57 -4.59 5.29 7.41
N GLN A 58 -5.56 6.09 7.87
CA GLN A 58 -6.97 5.70 7.93
C GLN A 58 -7.66 5.80 6.56
N TYR A 59 -7.31 6.85 5.83
CA TYR A 59 -7.74 7.13 4.47
C TYR A 59 -6.69 8.02 3.81
N PHE A 60 -6.85 8.28 2.53
CA PHE A 60 -6.06 9.27 1.81
C PHE A 60 -6.95 10.03 0.83
N THR A 61 -6.52 11.23 0.46
CA THR A 61 -7.16 12.03 -0.59
C THR A 61 -6.25 12.08 -1.80
N VAL A 62 -6.84 12.17 -2.99
CA VAL A 62 -6.12 12.31 -4.26
C VAL A 62 -6.26 13.73 -4.79
N ARG A 63 -5.20 14.28 -5.38
CA ARG A 63 -5.17 15.63 -5.95
C ARG A 63 -4.36 15.68 -7.25
N ASP A 64 -3.26 14.94 -7.27
CA ASP A 64 -2.41 14.76 -8.45
C ASP A 64 -3.09 13.87 -9.50
N THR A 65 -2.99 14.24 -10.78
CA THR A 65 -3.69 13.56 -11.88
C THR A 65 -3.20 12.14 -12.09
N ASP A 66 -1.90 11.91 -11.99
CA ASP A 66 -1.31 10.58 -12.21
C ASP A 66 -1.72 9.65 -11.06
N PHE A 67 -1.75 10.17 -9.83
CA PHE A 67 -2.22 9.43 -8.68
C PHE A 67 -3.74 9.18 -8.71
N VAL A 68 -4.55 10.10 -9.25
CA VAL A 68 -5.98 9.88 -9.50
C VAL A 68 -6.19 8.68 -10.41
N ASP A 69 -5.46 8.60 -11.53
CA ASP A 69 -5.60 7.47 -12.46
C ASP A 69 -5.09 6.16 -11.86
N GLN A 70 -4.04 6.20 -11.05
CA GLN A 70 -3.59 5.04 -10.30
C GLN A 70 -4.67 4.53 -9.32
N VAL A 71 -5.35 5.44 -8.62
CA VAL A 71 -6.39 5.08 -7.67
C VAL A 71 -7.64 4.56 -8.38
N ARG A 72 -8.00 5.11 -9.55
CA ARG A 72 -9.05 4.53 -10.40
C ARG A 72 -8.74 3.10 -10.83
N ARG A 73 -7.48 2.80 -11.16
CA ARG A 73 -7.05 1.41 -11.44
C ARG A 73 -7.24 0.52 -10.21
N TRP A 74 -6.88 1.00 -9.03
CA TRP A 74 -7.09 0.27 -7.77
C TRP A 74 -8.58 0.04 -7.45
N GLU A 75 -9.43 1.04 -7.68
CA GLU A 75 -10.89 0.91 -7.55
C GLU A 75 -11.43 -0.14 -8.54
N ALA A 76 -10.99 -0.10 -9.80
CA ALA A 76 -11.44 -1.03 -10.84
C ALA A 76 -11.09 -2.50 -10.55
N VAL A 77 -9.98 -2.76 -9.85
CA VAL A 77 -9.58 -4.12 -9.43
C VAL A 77 -9.99 -4.44 -7.99
N GLY A 78 -10.75 -3.56 -7.33
CA GLY A 78 -11.33 -3.82 -6.01
C GLY A 78 -10.35 -3.79 -4.83
N VAL A 79 -9.19 -3.15 -4.96
CA VAL A 79 -8.20 -3.02 -3.87
C VAL A 79 -8.23 -1.66 -3.17
N ALA A 80 -9.05 -0.73 -3.66
CA ALA A 80 -9.39 0.52 -2.99
C ALA A 80 -10.89 0.81 -3.20
N VAL A 81 -11.50 1.51 -2.26
CA VAL A 81 -12.90 1.95 -2.36
C VAL A 81 -13.02 3.33 -1.73
N ARG A 82 -13.97 4.13 -2.22
CA ARG A 82 -14.31 5.39 -1.57
C ARG A 82 -14.92 5.11 -0.21
N TRP A 83 -14.36 5.76 0.80
CA TRP A 83 -14.97 5.76 2.12
C TRP A 83 -16.09 6.80 2.12
N LEU A 84 -17.34 6.33 2.07
CA LEU A 84 -18.51 7.19 2.16
C LEU A 84 -18.62 7.73 3.59
N GLU A 85 -18.98 9.00 3.74
CA GLU A 85 -19.35 9.52 5.05
C GLU A 85 -20.42 8.61 5.66
N ALA A 86 -20.20 8.16 6.89
CA ALA A 86 -21.28 7.54 7.66
C ALA A 86 -22.36 8.61 7.80
N GLY A 87 -23.56 8.33 7.26
CA GLY A 87 -24.73 9.18 7.49
C GLY A 87 -25.11 9.25 8.95
#